data_AF-A0A829H5E1-F1
#
_entry.id   AF-A0A829H5E1-F1
#
_cell.length_a   1.000
_cell.length_b   1.000
_cell.length_c   1.000
_cell.angle_alpha   90.00
_cell.angle_beta   90.00
_cell.angle_gamma   90.00
#
_symmetry.space_group_name_H-M   'P 1'
#
loop_
_entity.id
_entity.type
_entity.pdbx_description
1 polymer ?
#
loop_
_entity_poly.entity_id
_entity_poly.type
_entity_poly.pdbx_seq_one_letter_code
_entity_poly.pdbx_strand_id
1 'polypeptide(L)' 'AYNFFMNVQPKDQRQRSIPLHSLTNYDLADLETFIGLLRQHTQLTIEYVGFEEMRWPESNRVIQWRPRRDE' A
#
# COMPACT_ATOMS: atom_id res chain seq x y z
N ALA A 1 -6.89 -10.31 -3.79
CA ALA A 1 -6.03 -9.60 -4.76
C ALA A 1 -5.59 -8.26 -4.14
N TYR A 2 -4.35 -7.84 -4.38
CA TYR A 2 -3.82 -6.56 -3.88
C TYR A 2 -3.80 -5.54 -5.02
N ASN A 3 -4.43 -4.39 -4.81
CA ASN A 3 -4.52 -3.33 -5.81
C ASN A 3 -3.59 -2.18 -5.45
N PHE A 4 -2.79 -1.76 -6.43
CA PHE A 4 -1.83 -0.68 -6.30
C PHE A 4 -2.35 0.55 -7.03
N PHE A 5 -2.46 1.66 -6.31
CA PHE A 5 -2.88 2.95 -6.86
C PHE A 5 -1.82 3.99 -6.59
N MET A 6 -1.57 4.86 -7.56
CA MET A 6 -0.79 6.08 -7.36
C MET A 6 -1.73 7.23 -7.05
N ASN A 7 -1.64 7.76 -5.84
CA ASN A 7 -2.35 8.98 -5.46
C ASN A 7 -1.48 10.19 -5.80
N VAL A 8 -1.98 11.05 -6.68
CA VAL A 8 -1.32 12.31 -7.04
C VAL A 8 -2.22 13.46 -6.65
N GLN A 9 -1.71 14.36 -5.81
CA GLN A 9 -2.40 15.57 -5.39
C GLN A 9 -1.49 16.80 -5.59
N PRO A 10 -1.51 17.41 -6.79
CA PRO A 10 -0.91 18.71 -7.00
C PRO A 10 -1.56 19.77 -6.11
N LYS A 11 -0.80 20.81 -5.73
CA LYS A 11 -1.33 21.95 -4.98
C LYS A 11 -2.53 22.57 -5.75
N ASP A 12 -3.60 22.86 -5.02
CA ASP A 12 -4.86 23.41 -5.55
C ASP A 12 -5.63 22.51 -6.55
N GLN A 13 -5.28 21.22 -6.64
CA GLN A 13 -6.01 20.24 -7.45
C GLN A 13 -6.62 19.14 -6.60
N ARG A 14 -7.72 18.56 -7.12
CA ARG A 14 -8.30 17.35 -6.54
C ARG A 14 -7.30 16.20 -6.63
N GLN A 15 -7.22 15.42 -5.55
CA GLN A 15 -6.49 14.17 -5.56
C GLN A 15 -7.04 13.26 -6.66
N ARG A 16 -6.15 12.63 -7.40
CA ARG A 16 -6.49 11.61 -8.40
C ARG A 16 -5.78 10.32 -8.03
N SER A 17 -6.52 9.22 -8.10
CA SER A 17 -6.01 7.86 -7.89
C SER A 17 -5.88 7.18 -9.24
N ILE A 18 -4.66 6.81 -9.62
CA ILE A 18 -4.35 6.15 -10.89
C ILE A 18 -4.08 4.67 -10.59
N PRO A 19 -4.87 3.72 -11.12
CA PRO A 19 -4.58 2.29 -10.94
C PRO A 19 -3.25 1.96 -11.63
N LEU A 20 -2.33 1.35 -10.90
CA LEU A 20 -1.03 0.92 -11.42
C LEU A 20 -1.04 -0.55 -11.78
N HIS A 21 -1.45 -1.40 -10.83
CA HIS A 21 -1.37 -2.84 -10.96
C HIS A 21 -2.28 -3.56 -9.96
N SER A 22 -2.60 -4.81 -10.26
CA SER A 22 -3.35 -5.69 -9.36
C SER A 22 -2.66 -7.04 -9.29
N LEU A 23 -2.17 -7.41 -8.11
CA LEU A 23 -1.64 -8.75 -7.84
C LEU A 23 -2.79 -9.69 -7.51
N THR A 24 -2.96 -10.73 -8.32
CA THR A 24 -4.01 -11.75 -8.11
C THR A 24 -3.65 -12.73 -6.99
N ASN A 25 -2.35 -12.94 -6.75
CA ASN A 25 -1.88 -13.81 -5.68
C ASN A 25 -2.08 -13.13 -4.33
N TYR A 26 -2.67 -13.86 -3.39
CA TYR A 26 -2.98 -13.38 -2.04
C TYR A 26 -2.00 -13.96 -1.03
N ASP A 27 -0.72 -13.65 -1.21
CA ASP A 27 0.33 -14.01 -0.27
C ASP A 27 0.94 -12.74 0.36
N LEU A 28 0.92 -12.69 1.69
CA LEU A 28 1.40 -11.55 2.46
C LEU A 28 2.93 -11.45 2.49
N ALA A 29 3.65 -12.58 2.39
CA ALA A 29 5.11 -12.59 2.40
C ALA A 29 5.67 -12.11 1.05
N ASP A 30 5.02 -12.52 -0.06
CA ASP A 30 5.31 -11.99 -1.39
C ASP A 30 5.05 -10.48 -1.47
N LEU A 31 3.92 -10.02 -0.89
CA LEU A 31 3.59 -8.60 -0.82
C LEU A 31 4.64 -7.81 0.00
N GLU A 32 5.06 -8.33 1.15
CA GLU A 32 6.08 -7.71 2.01
C GLU A 32 7.40 -7.54 1.24
N THR A 33 7.82 -8.59 0.55
CA THR A 33 9.04 -8.59 -0.27
C THR A 33 8.95 -7.59 -1.40
N PHE A 34 7.82 -7.56 -2.12
CA PHE A 34 7.59 -6.62 -3.21
C PHE A 34 7.64 -5.16 -2.75
N ILE A 35 6.99 -4.84 -1.63
CA ILE A 35 7.03 -3.50 -1.03
C ILE A 35 8.47 -3.14 -0.61
N GLY A 36 9.21 -4.09 -0.05
CA GLY A 36 10.61 -3.90 0.32
C GLY A 36 11.45 -3.45 -0.88
N LEU A 37 11.32 -4.15 -2.00
CA LEU A 37 11.97 -3.79 -3.26
C LEU A 37 11.49 -2.42 -3.79
N LEU A 38 10.19 -2.16 -3.76
CA LEU A 38 9.62 -0.89 -4.23
C LEU A 38 10.19 0.31 -3.45
N ARG A 39 10.39 0.17 -2.13
CA ARG A 39 11.03 1.19 -1.28
C ARG A 39 12.52 1.40 -1.57
N GLN A 40 13.21 0.37 -2.06
CA GLN A 40 14.62 0.50 -2.45
C GLN A 40 14.77 1.23 -3.79
N HIS A 41 13.83 1.00 -4.72
CA HIS A 41 13.86 1.60 -6.05
C HIS A 41 13.16 2.96 -6.16
N THR A 42 12.32 3.32 -5.19
CA THR A 42 11.52 4.55 -5.22
C THR A 42 11.53 5.27 -3.88
N GLN A 43 11.37 6.59 -3.91
CA GLN A 43 11.19 7.41 -2.70
C GLN A 43 9.72 7.72 -2.43
N LEU A 44 8.82 6.83 -2.86
CA LEU A 44 7.38 7.02 -2.73
C LEU A 44 6.92 6.72 -1.30
N THR A 45 5.99 7.53 -0.80
CA THR A 45 5.23 7.21 0.40
C THR A 45 4.21 6.13 0.05
N ILE A 46 4.24 5.00 0.76
CA ILE A 46 3.32 3.88 0.58
C ILE A 46 2.33 3.88 1.73
N GLU A 47 1.04 3.92 1.39
CA GLU A 47 -0.07 3.79 2.32
C GLU A 47 -0.75 2.43 2.13
N TYR A 48 -1.14 1.79 3.24
CA TYR A 48 -1.89 0.54 3.24
C TYR A 48 -3.33 0.81 3.66
N VAL A 49 -4.29 0.29 2.91
CA VAL A 49 -5.74 0.44 3.15
C VAL A 49 -6.39 -0.93 3.07
N GLY A 50 -7.24 -1.27 4.03
CA GLY A 50 -7.90 -2.59 4.11
C GLY A 50 -7.05 -3.68 4.78
N PHE A 51 -5.99 -3.30 5.51
CA PHE A 51 -5.10 -4.19 6.26
C PHE A 51 -5.21 -3.97 7.78
N GLU A 52 -6.35 -3.49 8.25
CA GLU A 52 -6.64 -3.32 9.66
C GLU A 52 -6.38 -4.63 10.43
N GLU A 53 -5.72 -4.51 11.59
CA GLU A 53 -5.40 -5.65 12.47
C GLU A 53 -4.46 -6.72 11.87
N MET A 54 -4.00 -6.55 10.62
CA MET A 54 -3.04 -7.45 9.99
C MET A 54 -1.60 -7.10 10.39
N ARG A 55 -0.74 -8.14 10.37
CA ARG A 55 0.70 -8.04 10.61
C ARG A 55 1.47 -8.64 9.44
N TRP A 56 2.60 -8.02 9.13
CA TRP A 56 3.57 -8.54 8.18
C TRP A 56 4.12 -9.89 8.70
N PRO A 57 4.16 -10.95 7.89
CA PRO A 57 4.56 -12.28 8.33
C PRO A 57 6.03 -12.34 8.73
N GLU A 58 6.93 -11.68 8.00
CA GLU A 58 8.36 -11.75 8.29
C GLU A 58 8.74 -10.78 9.42
N SER A 59 8.27 -9.53 9.34
CA SER A 59 8.64 -8.49 10.31
C SER A 59 7.79 -8.47 11.58
N ASN A 60 6.65 -9.17 11.61
CA ASN A 60 5.60 -9.11 12.65
C ASN A 60 5.08 -7.69 12.97
N ARG A 61 5.34 -6.74 12.05
CA ARG A 61 4.95 -5.34 12.17
C ARG A 61 3.49 -5.18 11.78
N VAL A 62 2.75 -4.36 12.52
CA VAL A 62 1.37 -4.01 12.16
C VAL A 62 1.38 -3.29 10.81
N ILE A 63 0.53 -3.74 9.89
CA ILE A 63 0.45 -3.19 8.52
C ILE A 63 -0.28 -1.85 8.53
N GLN A 64 -1.45 -1.79 9.16
CA GLN A 64 -2.28 -0.60 9.25
C GLN A 64 -2.72 -0.35 10.70
N TRP A 65 -2.12 0.64 11.34
CA TRP A 65 -2.41 0.98 12.74
C TRP A 65 -3.74 1.70 12.95
N ARG A 66 -4.20 2.44 11.95
CA ARG A 66 -5.46 3.17 12.00
C ARG A 66 -6.26 2.90 10.72
N PRO A 67 -7.55 2.55 10.82
CA PRO A 67 -8.41 2.57 9.66
C PRO A 67 -8.37 3.97 9.05
N ARG A 68 -8.29 4.06 7.71
CA ARG A 68 -8.55 5.34 7.05
C ARG A 68 -9.97 5.73 7.40
N ARG A 69 -10.15 6.95 7.91
CA ARG A 69 -11.46 7.49 8.34
C ARG A 69 -12.18 8.22 7.21
N ASP A 70 -11.82 7.91 5.97
CA ASP A 70 -12.35 8.59 4.78
C ASP A 70 -13.38 7.70 4.10
N GLU A 71 -14.58 7.67 4.68
CA GLU A 71 -15.86 7.84 3.96
C GLU A 71 -16.90 8.48 4.88
#